data_AF-A0A9W6Z2S6-F1
#
_entry.id   AF-A0A9W6Z2S6-F1
#
_cell.length_a   1.000
_cell.length_b   1.000
_cell.length_c   1.000
_cell.angle_alpha   90.00
_cell.angle_beta   90.00
_cell.angle_gamma   90.00
#
_symmetry.space_group_name_H-M   'P 1'
#
loop_
_entity.id
_entity.type
_entity.pdbx_description
1 polymer ?
#
loop_
_entity_poly.entity_id
_entity_poly.type
_entity_poly.pdbx_seq_one_letter_code
_entity_poly.pdbx_strand_id
1 'polypeptide(L)'
;MDIVYFGRSRKVEYEKQIPGLKFYSNLNDMLSVTDCLFVACPLNEQTRHLINFDSFKHMKDKVRLVNIARGPIVENEAVIDALERGQLVGAGFDVYEFEPEVDQRLIDNYKVTLLPHVGVSSKDSFKAFERKCVDNLIKYFYTNEKPDAVNKELLEK
;
A
#
# COMPACT_ATOMS: atom_id res chain seq x y z
N MET A 1 -5.27 -14.42 -13.31
CA MET A 1 -4.32 -13.31 -13.18
C MET A 1 -3.07 -13.88 -12.56
N ASP A 2 -1.91 -13.66 -13.16
CA ASP A 2 -0.64 -14.06 -12.55
C ASP A 2 -0.28 -13.06 -11.45
N ILE A 3 0.30 -13.54 -10.35
CA ILE A 3 0.62 -12.69 -9.20
C ILE A 3 2.14 -12.63 -9.05
N VAL A 4 2.66 -11.42 -9.17
CA VAL A 4 4.07 -11.11 -8.89
C VAL A 4 4.13 -10.18 -7.68
N TYR A 5 5.21 -10.26 -6.91
CA TYR A 5 5.39 -9.37 -5.78
C TYR A 5 6.84 -8.99 -5.54
N PHE A 6 7.02 -7.79 -4.98
CA PHE A 6 8.28 -7.25 -4.51
C PHE A 6 8.13 -6.86 -3.04
N GLY A 7 9.19 -7.00 -2.27
CA GLY A 7 9.25 -6.57 -0.88
C GLY A 7 10.61 -6.85 -0.28
N ARG A 8 10.86 -6.29 0.92
CA ARG A 8 12.15 -6.43 1.63
C ARG A 8 12.54 -7.88 1.93
N SER A 9 11.55 -8.76 2.11
CA SER A 9 11.79 -10.18 2.37
C SER A 9 10.84 -11.06 1.57
N ARG A 10 11.42 -12.10 0.98
CA ARG A 10 10.70 -13.15 0.25
C ARG A 10 9.78 -13.91 1.21
N LYS A 11 8.56 -14.19 0.76
CA LYS A 11 7.51 -14.90 1.49
C LYS A 11 7.36 -16.34 1.00
N VAL A 12 8.40 -17.14 1.26
CA VAL A 12 8.49 -18.54 0.80
C VAL A 12 7.27 -19.38 1.20
N GLU A 13 6.69 -19.13 2.38
CA GLU A 13 5.49 -19.84 2.84
C GLU A 13 4.26 -19.57 1.94
N TYR A 14 4.05 -18.34 1.48
CA TYR A 14 2.95 -18.03 0.57
C TYR A 14 3.20 -18.55 -0.85
N GLU A 15 4.46 -18.59 -1.30
CA GLU A 15 4.81 -19.15 -2.61
C GLU A 15 4.50 -20.65 -2.71
N LYS A 16 4.61 -21.39 -1.61
CA LYS A 16 4.19 -22.81 -1.55
C LYS A 16 2.68 -22.99 -1.64
N GLN A 17 1.92 -22.02 -1.10
CA GLN A 17 0.46 -22.11 -0.98
C GLN A 17 -0.27 -21.52 -2.20
N ILE A 18 0.35 -20.59 -2.92
CA ILE A 18 -0.23 -19.87 -4.04
C ILE A 18 0.53 -20.26 -5.32
N PRO A 19 -0.01 -21.19 -6.11
CA PRO A 19 0.60 -21.59 -7.38
C PRO A 19 0.84 -20.39 -8.29
N GLY A 20 2.06 -20.27 -8.81
CA GLY A 20 2.44 -19.20 -9.73
C GLY A 20 2.81 -17.87 -9.07
N LEU A 21 2.78 -17.75 -7.73
CA LEU A 21 3.26 -16.55 -7.04
C LEU A 21 4.77 -16.38 -7.26
N LYS A 22 5.17 -15.29 -7.90
CA LYS A 22 6.58 -15.03 -8.26
C LYS A 22 7.14 -13.82 -7.51
N PHE A 23 8.26 -14.04 -6.82
CA PHE A 23 9.02 -12.99 -6.17
C PHE A 23 9.99 -12.31 -7.13
N TYR A 24 10.13 -11.00 -7.01
CA TYR A 24 11.18 -10.20 -7.60
C TYR A 24 12.00 -9.51 -6.50
N SER A 25 13.33 -9.59 -6.60
CA SER A 25 14.25 -8.94 -5.66
C SER A 25 14.49 -7.47 -5.96
N ASN A 26 14.06 -7.00 -7.13
CA ASN A 26 14.16 -5.62 -7.59
C ASN A 26 12.76 -5.12 -8.03
N LEU A 27 12.41 -3.90 -7.62
CA LEU A 27 11.11 -3.31 -7.94
C LEU A 27 10.93 -3.10 -9.45
N ASN A 28 11.94 -2.56 -10.12
CA ASN A 28 11.88 -2.21 -11.55
C ASN A 28 11.67 -3.45 -12.42
N ASP A 29 12.29 -4.58 -12.06
CA ASP A 29 12.08 -5.86 -12.75
C ASP A 29 10.62 -6.31 -12.61
N MET A 30 10.02 -6.15 -11.42
CA MET A 30 8.59 -6.46 -11.21
C MET A 30 7.70 -5.50 -12.02
N LEU A 31 8.00 -4.20 -12.02
CA LEU A 31 7.24 -3.19 -12.74
C LEU A 31 7.20 -3.46 -14.25
N SER A 32 8.31 -3.95 -14.82
CA SER A 32 8.43 -4.25 -16.25
C SER A 32 7.49 -5.33 -16.77
N VAL A 33 6.97 -6.17 -15.86
CA VAL A 33 6.04 -7.27 -16.18
C VAL A 33 4.62 -7.03 -15.66
N THR A 34 4.38 -5.92 -14.95
CA THR A 34 3.13 -5.66 -14.24
C THR A 34 2.12 -4.94 -15.15
N ASP A 35 0.90 -5.48 -15.26
CA ASP A 35 -0.22 -4.81 -15.96
C ASP A 35 -1.15 -4.05 -14.99
N CYS A 36 -1.17 -4.44 -13.72
CA CYS A 36 -1.93 -3.79 -12.65
C CYS A 36 -1.09 -3.80 -11.36
N LEU A 37 -0.66 -2.62 -10.91
CA LEU A 37 0.16 -2.45 -9.73
C LEU A 37 -0.72 -2.19 -8.50
N PHE A 38 -0.54 -3.00 -7.46
CA PHE A 38 -1.24 -2.87 -6.19
C PHE A 38 -0.26 -2.51 -5.06
N VAL A 39 -0.42 -1.33 -4.46
CA VAL A 39 0.47 -0.80 -3.43
C VAL A 39 -0.09 -1.12 -2.05
N ALA A 40 0.63 -1.97 -1.30
CA ALA A 40 0.25 -2.48 0.01
C ALA A 40 1.48 -2.64 0.94
N CYS A 41 2.26 -1.57 1.12
CA CYS A 41 3.45 -1.56 1.98
C CYS A 41 3.42 -0.43 3.02
N PRO A 42 4.16 -0.56 4.14
CA PRO A 42 4.22 0.52 5.13
C PRO A 42 4.95 1.74 4.59
N LEU A 43 4.47 2.95 4.92
CA LEU A 43 5.20 4.20 4.69
C LEU A 43 6.38 4.35 5.66
N ASN A 44 7.53 4.72 5.12
CA ASN A 44 8.79 5.04 5.79
C ASN A 44 9.69 5.75 4.77
N GLU A 45 10.89 6.17 5.17
CA GLU A 45 11.85 6.87 4.31
C GLU A 45 12.16 6.13 3.00
N GLN A 46 12.23 4.79 3.02
CA GLN A 46 12.55 3.97 1.84
C GLN A 46 11.38 3.77 0.88
N THR A 47 10.15 4.09 1.33
CA THR A 47 8.92 3.84 0.57
C THR A 47 8.16 5.12 0.24
N ARG A 48 8.58 6.26 0.78
CA ARG A 48 8.10 7.57 0.34
C ARG A 48 8.49 7.75 -1.12
N HIS A 49 7.50 8.09 -1.95
CA HIS A 49 7.64 8.23 -3.40
C HIS A 49 8.30 7.00 -4.05
N LEU A 50 7.98 5.80 -3.54
CA LEU A 50 8.40 4.55 -4.16
C LEU A 50 7.89 4.45 -5.59
N ILE A 51 6.67 4.94 -5.82
CA ILE A 51 6.08 5.09 -7.14
C ILE A 51 6.16 6.57 -7.51
N ASN A 52 7.13 6.90 -8.35
CA ASN A 52 7.50 8.24 -8.82
C ASN A 52 7.78 8.22 -10.34
N PHE A 53 8.21 9.34 -10.90
CA PHE A 53 8.57 9.46 -12.33
C PHE A 53 9.57 8.39 -12.81
N ASP A 54 10.58 8.05 -12.00
CA ASP A 54 11.58 7.05 -12.37
C ASP A 54 10.98 5.63 -12.37
N SER A 55 10.14 5.32 -11.38
CA SER A 55 9.44 4.03 -11.33
C SER A 55 8.54 3.81 -12.55
N PHE A 56 7.86 4.87 -13.04
CA PHE A 56 7.01 4.79 -14.22
C PHE A 56 7.79 4.48 -15.48
N LYS A 57 9.07 4.88 -15.60
CA LYS A 57 9.93 4.51 -16.74
C LYS A 57 10.12 2.99 -16.89
N HIS A 58 9.95 2.24 -15.80
CA HIS A 58 10.07 0.79 -15.78
C HIS A 58 8.73 0.07 -15.97
N MET A 59 7.60 0.79 -15.94
CA MET A 59 6.29 0.19 -16.15
C MET A 59 5.99 0.02 -17.63
N LYS A 60 5.12 -0.96 -17.93
CA LYS A 60 4.53 -1.13 -19.26
C LYS A 60 3.63 0.06 -19.59
N ASP A 61 3.27 0.20 -20.86
CA ASP A 61 2.17 1.07 -21.25
C ASP A 61 0.82 0.45 -20.88
N LYS A 62 -0.20 1.30 -20.71
CA LYS A 62 -1.58 0.91 -20.38
C LYS A 62 -1.70 0.12 -19.08
N VAL A 63 -0.89 0.49 -18.09
CA VAL A 63 -0.96 -0.08 -16.73
C VAL A 63 -2.10 0.51 -15.92
N ARG A 64 -2.50 -0.20 -14.87
CA ARG A 64 -3.41 0.30 -13.83
C ARG A 64 -2.67 0.40 -12.50
N LEU A 65 -3.03 1.37 -11.67
CA LEU A 65 -2.43 1.58 -10.35
C LEU A 65 -3.51 1.61 -9.27
N VAL A 66 -3.30 0.89 -8.18
CA VAL A 66 -4.17 0.95 -6.99
C VAL A 66 -3.32 1.16 -5.75
N ASN A 67 -3.67 2.16 -4.93
CA ASN A 67 -3.03 2.39 -3.63
C ASN A 67 -4.05 2.34 -2.50
N ILE A 68 -3.84 1.39 -1.59
CA ILE A 68 -4.60 1.22 -0.33
C ILE A 68 -3.69 1.30 0.90
N ALA A 69 -2.43 1.71 0.71
CA ALA A 69 -1.43 1.72 1.75
C ALA A 69 -1.40 3.08 2.46
N ARG A 70 -0.57 4.00 1.97
CA ARG A 70 -0.49 5.40 2.41
C ARG A 70 -0.23 6.26 1.19
N GLY A 71 -0.82 7.44 1.17
CA GLY A 71 -0.72 8.37 0.06
C GLY A 71 0.72 8.67 -0.40
N PRO A 72 1.61 9.14 0.50
CA PRO A 72 2.97 9.54 0.13
C PRO A 72 3.89 8.44 -0.44
N ILE A 73 3.42 7.20 -0.55
CA ILE A 73 4.15 6.13 -1.25
C ILE A 73 4.11 6.35 -2.78
N VAL A 74 3.04 6.99 -3.26
CA VAL A 74 2.83 7.33 -4.66
C VAL A 74 2.89 8.85 -4.80
N GLU A 75 3.72 9.34 -5.72
CA GLU A 75 3.85 10.77 -6.03
C GLU A 75 2.74 11.21 -7.00
N ASN A 76 1.93 12.20 -6.60
CA ASN A 76 0.78 12.67 -7.37
C ASN A 76 1.19 13.21 -8.75
N GLU A 77 2.25 14.03 -8.83
CA GLU A 77 2.69 14.61 -10.11
C GLU A 77 3.08 13.53 -11.12
N ALA A 78 3.74 12.47 -10.66
CA ALA A 78 4.12 11.34 -11.51
C ALA A 78 2.90 10.57 -12.03
N VAL A 79 1.87 10.40 -11.18
CA VAL A 79 0.60 9.77 -11.59
C VAL A 79 -0.13 10.60 -12.62
N ILE A 80 -0.25 11.91 -12.40
CA ILE A 80 -0.96 12.83 -13.29
C ILE A 80 -0.31 12.85 -14.66
N ASP A 81 1.02 12.97 -14.69
CA ASP A 81 1.81 12.88 -15.91
C ASP A 81 1.62 11.54 -16.66
N ALA A 82 1.67 10.42 -15.95
CA ALA A 82 1.44 9.10 -16.54
C ALA A 82 0.00 8.92 -17.07
N LEU A 83 -1.00 9.53 -16.44
CA LEU A 83 -2.40 9.55 -16.91
C LEU A 83 -2.57 10.39 -18.18
N GLU A 84 -1.92 11.55 -18.24
CA GLU A 84 -1.93 12.47 -19.38
C GLU A 84 -1.26 11.86 -20.62
N ARG A 85 -0.10 11.21 -20.44
CA ARG A 85 0.61 10.50 -21.51
C ARG A 85 -0.06 9.18 -21.92
N GLY A 86 -1.09 8.73 -21.19
CA GLY A 86 -1.80 7.48 -21.45
C GLY A 86 -1.04 6.22 -21.06
N GLN A 87 0.06 6.35 -20.33
CA GLN A 87 0.79 5.21 -19.75
C GLN A 87 -0.06 4.54 -18.66
N LEU A 88 -0.73 5.34 -17.81
CA LEU A 88 -1.80 4.88 -16.93
C LEU A 88 -3.16 4.97 -17.64
N VAL A 89 -3.86 3.85 -17.73
CA VAL A 89 -5.24 3.78 -18.27
C VAL A 89 -6.30 3.74 -17.18
N GLY A 90 -5.89 3.63 -15.91
CA GLY A 90 -6.76 3.76 -14.76
C GLY A 90 -5.99 3.79 -13.45
N ALA A 91 -6.51 4.52 -12.48
CA ALA A 91 -5.94 4.57 -11.13
C ALA A 91 -7.03 4.52 -10.05
N GLY A 92 -6.73 3.90 -8.91
CA GLY A 92 -7.62 3.77 -7.76
C GLY A 92 -6.91 4.15 -6.47
N PHE A 93 -7.47 5.09 -5.72
CA PHE A 93 -6.85 5.58 -4.49
C PHE A 93 -7.86 5.57 -3.35
N ASP A 94 -7.52 4.87 -2.26
CA ASP A 94 -8.17 5.05 -0.94
C ASP A 94 -7.39 6.05 -0.08
N VAL A 95 -6.16 6.38 -0.47
CA VAL A 95 -5.22 7.22 0.28
C VAL A 95 -4.54 8.23 -0.65
N TYR A 96 -4.20 9.42 -0.14
CA TYR A 96 -3.71 10.56 -0.94
C TYR A 96 -2.45 11.18 -0.38
N GLU A 97 -1.55 11.64 -1.25
CA GLU A 97 -0.25 12.20 -0.85
C GLU A 97 -0.39 13.35 0.16
N PHE A 98 -1.39 14.22 -0.04
CA PHE A 98 -1.63 15.41 0.77
C PHE A 98 -2.94 15.31 1.57
N GLU A 99 -3.26 14.12 2.10
CA GLU A 99 -4.47 13.90 2.91
C GLU A 99 -4.68 14.98 3.99
N PRO A 100 -5.92 15.49 4.16
CA PRO A 100 -7.17 15.07 3.50
C PRO A 100 -7.40 15.67 2.11
N GLU A 101 -6.51 16.55 1.65
CA GLU A 101 -6.64 17.24 0.36
C GLU A 101 -6.36 16.28 -0.80
N VAL A 102 -7.18 16.37 -1.83
CA VAL A 102 -7.05 15.59 -3.06
C VAL A 102 -6.81 16.54 -4.22
N ASP A 103 -5.84 16.21 -5.08
CA ASP A 103 -5.55 17.02 -6.25
C ASP A 103 -6.76 17.08 -7.18
N GLN A 104 -7.18 18.28 -7.55
CA GLN A 104 -8.35 18.51 -8.40
C GLN A 104 -8.21 17.81 -9.77
N ARG A 105 -6.99 17.68 -10.31
CA ARG A 105 -6.73 16.96 -11.56
C ARG A 105 -7.04 15.47 -11.45
N LEU A 106 -6.92 14.87 -10.26
CA LEU A 106 -7.33 13.49 -10.02
C LEU A 106 -8.85 13.37 -9.86
N ILE A 107 -9.49 14.35 -9.21
CA ILE A 107 -10.96 14.40 -9.04
C ILE A 107 -11.65 14.50 -10.41
N ASP A 108 -11.16 15.38 -11.28
CA ASP A 108 -11.77 15.65 -12.59
C ASP A 108 -11.48 14.56 -13.63
N ASN A 109 -10.62 13.59 -13.31
CA ASN A 109 -10.18 12.57 -14.26
C ASN A 109 -11.05 11.31 -14.21
N TYR A 110 -11.83 11.08 -15.27
CA TYR A 110 -12.74 9.93 -15.39
C TYR A 110 -12.06 8.54 -15.32
N LYS A 111 -10.72 8.47 -15.49
CA LYS A 111 -9.95 7.21 -15.35
C LYS A 111 -9.59 6.92 -13.89
N VAL A 112 -9.88 7.81 -12.97
CA VAL A 112 -9.47 7.75 -11.57
C VAL A 112 -10.67 7.45 -10.68
N THR A 113 -10.53 6.47 -9.79
CA THR A 113 -11.50 6.15 -8.73
C THR A 113 -10.94 6.54 -7.38
N LEU A 114 -11.71 7.28 -6.59
CA LEU A 114 -11.26 7.89 -5.34
C LEU A 114 -12.19 7.47 -4.20
N LEU A 115 -11.62 7.06 -3.07
CA LEU A 115 -12.33 6.70 -1.84
C LEU A 115 -11.73 7.47 -0.65
N PRO A 116 -12.56 7.92 0.31
CA PRO A 116 -12.11 8.80 1.39
C PRO A 116 -11.50 8.02 2.56
N HIS A 117 -10.43 7.25 2.32
CA HIS A 117 -9.69 6.48 3.34
C HIS A 117 -10.59 5.56 4.17
N VAL A 118 -11.31 4.68 3.48
CA VAL A 118 -12.34 3.81 4.05
C VAL A 118 -11.96 2.32 4.06
N GLY A 119 -10.72 1.98 3.73
CA GLY A 119 -10.26 0.58 3.64
C GLY A 119 -10.50 -0.27 4.89
N VAL A 120 -10.63 0.34 6.06
CA VAL A 120 -10.94 -0.33 7.34
C VAL A 120 -12.30 0.02 7.93
N SER A 121 -13.14 0.78 7.22
CA SER A 121 -14.39 1.34 7.74
C SER A 121 -15.55 0.33 7.76
N SER A 122 -15.35 -0.80 8.44
CA SER A 122 -16.36 -1.84 8.64
C SER A 122 -16.68 -2.05 10.12
N LYS A 123 -17.92 -2.47 10.44
CA LYS A 123 -18.33 -2.77 11.83
C LYS A 123 -17.42 -3.81 12.49
N ASP A 124 -16.99 -4.81 11.73
CA ASP A 124 -16.13 -5.88 12.25
C ASP A 124 -14.70 -5.39 12.51
N SER A 125 -14.17 -4.53 11.64
CA SER A 125 -12.88 -3.86 11.84
C SER A 125 -12.90 -2.99 13.10
N PHE A 126 -13.92 -2.15 13.28
CA PHE A 126 -14.03 -1.30 14.48
C PHE A 126 -14.14 -2.13 15.76
N LYS A 127 -14.98 -3.17 15.78
CA LYS A 127 -15.05 -4.10 16.93
C LYS A 127 -13.70 -4.77 17.22
N ALA A 128 -12.97 -5.18 16.19
CA ALA A 128 -11.66 -5.78 16.34
C ALA A 128 -10.63 -4.79 16.90
N PHE A 129 -10.67 -3.52 16.47
CA PHE A 129 -9.81 -2.45 17.01
C PHE A 129 -10.08 -2.20 18.48
N GLU A 130 -11.34 -2.00 18.85
CA GLU A 130 -11.76 -1.80 20.25
C GLU A 130 -11.27 -2.95 21.12
N ARG A 131 -11.53 -4.18 20.69
CA ARG A 131 -11.09 -5.38 21.40
C ARG A 131 -9.58 -5.43 21.53
N LYS A 132 -8.83 -5.16 20.46
CA LYS A 132 -7.36 -5.18 20.47
C LYS A 132 -6.80 -4.16 21.45
N CYS A 133 -7.36 -2.96 21.50
CA CYS A 133 -6.96 -1.91 22.44
C CYS A 133 -7.19 -2.35 23.89
N VAL A 134 -8.39 -2.86 24.20
CA VAL A 134 -8.72 -3.35 25.56
C VAL A 134 -7.84 -4.54 25.95
N ASP A 135 -7.69 -5.52 25.07
CA ASP A 135 -6.87 -6.71 25.31
C ASP A 135 -5.41 -6.32 25.59
N ASN A 136 -4.86 -5.33 24.88
CA ASN A 136 -3.51 -4.82 25.14
C ASN A 136 -3.38 -4.16 26.52
N LEU A 137 -4.38 -3.38 26.96
CA LEU A 137 -4.38 -2.78 28.30
C LEU A 137 -4.49 -3.84 29.39
N ILE A 138 -5.35 -4.85 29.18
CA ILE A 138 -5.50 -5.97 30.11
C ILE A 138 -4.18 -6.72 30.26
N LYS A 139 -3.55 -7.09 29.14
CA LYS A 139 -2.25 -7.76 29.15
C LYS A 139 -1.20 -6.98 29.92
N TYR A 140 -1.12 -5.67 29.67
CA TYR A 140 -0.09 -4.84 30.27
C TYR A 140 -0.26 -4.60 31.77
N PHE A 141 -1.49 -4.30 32.23
CA PHE A 141 -1.72 -3.89 33.63
C PHE A 141 -2.16 -5.03 34.55
N TYR A 142 -2.76 -6.08 34.01
CA TYR A 142 -3.50 -7.08 34.80
C TYR A 142 -3.05 -8.52 34.54
N THR A 143 -2.12 -8.76 33.63
CA THR A 143 -1.51 -10.08 33.42
C THR A 143 0.02 -9.97 33.34
N ASN A 144 0.71 -11.10 33.26
CA ASN A 144 2.16 -11.15 33.02
C ASN A 144 2.49 -11.33 31.52
N GLU A 145 1.52 -11.10 30.63
CA GLU A 145 1.72 -11.21 29.18
C GLU A 145 2.20 -9.89 28.57
N LYS A 146 3.03 -9.96 27.53
CA LYS A 146 3.42 -8.76 26.79
C LYS A 146 2.28 -8.33 25.84
N PRO A 147 1.90 -7.04 25.81
CA PRO A 147 0.95 -6.54 24.81
C PRO A 147 1.57 -6.58 23.40
N ASP A 148 0.72 -6.44 22.39
CA ASP A 148 1.12 -6.36 20.98
C ASP A 148 1.70 -4.98 20.66
N ALA A 149 2.84 -4.65 21.25
CA ALA A 149 3.52 -3.38 21.05
C ALA A 149 4.33 -3.35 19.75
N VAL A 150 4.25 -2.20 19.08
CA VAL A 150 5.09 -1.87 17.92
C VAL A 150 6.52 -1.52 18.33
N ASN A 151 6.69 -0.89 19.50
CA ASN A 151 7.97 -0.46 20.07
C ASN A 151 8.29 -1.32 21.31
N LYS A 152 8.59 -2.60 21.08
CA LYS A 152 8.74 -3.60 22.16
C LYS A 152 9.87 -3.25 23.13
N GLU A 153 10.89 -2.56 22.66
CA GLU A 153 12.02 -2.06 23.44
C GLU A 153 11.61 -1.08 24.56
N LEU A 154 10.44 -0.45 24.44
CA LEU A 154 9.91 0.44 25.47
C LEU A 154 9.17 -0.30 26.60
N LEU A 155 8.88 -1.60 26.43
CA LEU A 155 8.21 -2.43 27.44
C LEU A 155 9.17 -3.06 28.46
N GLU A 156 10.48 -2.96 28.23
CA GLU A 156 11.52 -3.60 29.06
C GLU A 156 12.21 -2.61 30.02
N LYS A 157 11.65 -1.39 30.16
CA LYS A 157 12.06 -0.39 31.16
C LYS A 157 11.08 -0.37 32.32
#